data_AF-A0A1G0MSM9-F1
#
_entry.id   AF-A0A1G0MSM9-F1
#
_cell.length_a   1.000
_cell.length_b   1.000
_cell.length_c   1.000
_cell.angle_alpha   90.00
_cell.angle_beta   90.00
_cell.angle_gamma   90.00
#
_symmetry.space_group_name_H-M   'P 1'
#
loop_
_entity.id
_entity.type
_entity.pdbx_description
1 polymer ?
#
loop_
_entity_poly.entity_id
_entity_poly.type
_entity_poly.pdbx_seq_one_letter_code
_entity_poly.pdbx_strand_id
1 'polypeptide(L)'
;MPSFRSPKHQAAHAVSQRLAIGKSRHDNRDSGLVHSLGTARNYASALAGFTRFLSENRLGDLAGATATEALAYLSIRSGEVRQSAIDLDRLALQCHLGQRLERVRSDLVTERGGRAYSSEQYQLIREHLSPRNALGVCRAF
;
A
#
# COMPACT_ATOMS: atom_id res chain seq x y z
N MET A 1 -0.41 -24.60 -11.28
CA MET A 1 -0.09 -23.33 -10.59
C MET A 1 0.62 -23.63 -9.28
N PRO A 2 1.49 -22.73 -8.78
CA PRO A 2 2.04 -22.88 -7.43
C PRO A 2 0.90 -22.89 -6.42
N SER A 3 0.82 -23.94 -5.59
CA SER A 3 -0.11 -24.00 -4.47
C SER A 3 0.45 -23.18 -3.32
N PHE A 4 -0.29 -22.15 -2.90
CA PHE A 4 0.13 -21.28 -1.80
C PHE A 4 -0.54 -21.71 -0.51
N ARG A 5 0.27 -21.97 0.53
CA ARG A 5 -0.22 -22.34 1.86
C ARG A 5 -0.79 -21.16 2.66
N SER A 6 -0.65 -19.93 2.18
CA SER A 6 -1.13 -18.74 2.90
C SER A 6 -1.38 -17.55 1.97
N PRO A 7 -2.34 -16.66 2.32
CA PRO A 7 -2.61 -15.42 1.60
C PRO A 7 -1.36 -14.53 1.43
N LYS A 8 -0.52 -14.46 2.46
CA LYS A 8 0.71 -13.64 2.46
C LYS A 8 1.71 -14.07 1.39
N HIS A 9 1.94 -15.38 1.25
CA HIS A 9 2.87 -15.92 0.26
C HIS A 9 2.35 -15.73 -1.17
N GLN A 10 1.04 -15.92 -1.38
CA GLN A 10 0.43 -15.67 -2.69
C GLN A 10 0.55 -14.19 -3.11
N ALA A 11 0.26 -13.26 -2.19
CA ALA A 11 0.38 -11.84 -2.43
C ALA A 11 1.84 -11.41 -2.71
N ALA A 12 2.80 -11.93 -1.93
CA ALA A 12 4.22 -11.66 -2.14
C ALA A 12 4.69 -12.16 -3.52
N HIS A 13 4.27 -13.36 -3.92
CA HIS A 13 4.56 -13.90 -5.24
C HIS A 13 3.94 -13.04 -6.36
N ALA A 14 2.69 -12.63 -6.23
CA ALA A 14 2.03 -11.78 -7.23
C ALA A 14 2.78 -10.45 -7.44
N VAL A 15 3.23 -9.82 -6.35
CA VAL A 15 4.03 -8.59 -6.42
C VAL A 15 5.42 -8.85 -7.01
N SER A 16 6.07 -9.98 -6.67
CA SER A 16 7.42 -10.26 -7.19
C SER A 16 7.44 -10.39 -8.72
N GLN A 17 6.35 -10.87 -9.32
CA GLN A 17 6.20 -10.92 -10.79
C GLN A 17 6.10 -9.54 -11.45
N ARG A 18 5.84 -8.47 -10.68
CA ARG A 18 5.71 -7.09 -11.18
C ARG A 18 6.86 -6.18 -10.73
N LEU A 19 7.89 -6.72 -10.09
CA LEU A 19 9.05 -5.93 -9.65
C LEU A 19 9.93 -5.50 -10.82
N ALA A 20 10.32 -4.22 -10.82
CA ALA A 20 11.25 -3.62 -11.77
C ALA A 20 12.30 -2.76 -11.04
N ILE A 21 12.89 -3.33 -9.99
CA ILE A 21 13.95 -2.68 -9.20
C ILE A 21 15.16 -2.40 -10.12
N GLY A 22 15.74 -1.21 -10.00
CA GLY A 22 16.91 -0.80 -10.77
C GLY A 22 16.61 -0.32 -12.20
N LYS A 23 15.37 -0.44 -12.68
CA LYS A 23 14.95 0.16 -13.95
C LYS A 23 14.44 1.58 -13.73
N SER A 24 14.84 2.50 -14.60
CA SER A 24 14.35 3.89 -14.60
C SER A 24 12.82 3.91 -14.66
N ARG A 25 12.21 4.62 -13.71
CA ARG A 25 10.76 4.86 -13.67
C ARG A 25 10.33 5.93 -14.67
N HIS A 26 11.22 6.87 -14.99
CA HIS A 26 10.88 8.02 -15.85
C HIS A 26 10.47 7.58 -17.26
N ASP A 27 11.09 6.52 -17.77
CA ASP A 27 10.83 5.98 -19.10
C ASP A 27 9.69 4.94 -19.12
N ASN A 28 9.14 4.60 -17.95
CA ASN A 28 8.21 3.46 -17.76
C ASN A 28 7.03 3.79 -16.84
N ARG A 29 6.54 5.04 -16.86
CA ARG A 29 5.48 5.51 -15.93
C ARG A 29 4.20 4.66 -15.98
N ASP A 30 3.84 4.13 -17.15
CA ASP A 30 2.62 3.34 -17.37
C ASP A 30 2.88 1.83 -17.49
N SER A 31 4.09 1.37 -17.16
CA SER A 31 4.46 -0.05 -17.29
C SER A 31 3.67 -0.99 -16.37
N GLY A 32 2.96 -0.45 -15.37
CA GLY A 32 2.29 -1.25 -14.34
C GLY A 32 3.24 -1.99 -13.40
N LEU A 33 4.54 -1.68 -13.45
CA LEU A 33 5.60 -2.31 -12.67
C LEU A 33 5.93 -1.54 -11.38
N VAL A 34 6.50 -2.25 -10.41
CA VAL A 34 6.84 -1.73 -9.08
C VAL A 34 8.35 -1.50 -8.98
N HIS A 35 8.74 -0.23 -8.89
CA HIS A 35 10.15 0.20 -8.88
C HIS A 35 10.75 0.44 -7.49
N SER A 36 9.96 0.30 -6.42
CA SER A 36 10.40 0.54 -5.04
C SER A 36 10.09 -0.65 -4.14
N LEU A 37 11.05 -1.02 -3.29
CA LEU A 37 10.85 -2.05 -2.26
C LEU A 37 9.77 -1.65 -1.25
N GLY A 38 9.64 -0.35 -0.95
CA GLY A 38 8.58 0.15 -0.05
C GLY A 38 7.20 -0.05 -0.67
N THR A 39 7.03 0.32 -1.94
CA THR A 39 5.80 0.09 -2.69
C THR A 39 5.48 -1.40 -2.80
N ALA A 40 6.48 -2.24 -3.08
CA ALA A 40 6.30 -3.68 -3.17
C ALA A 40 5.79 -4.30 -1.87
N ARG A 41 6.37 -3.90 -0.72
CA ARG A 41 5.92 -4.35 0.60
C ARG A 41 4.48 -3.90 0.88
N ASN A 42 4.16 -2.64 0.58
CA ASN A 42 2.82 -2.09 0.78
C ASN A 42 1.79 -2.81 -0.09
N TYR A 43 2.09 -3.06 -1.37
CA TYR A 43 1.20 -3.78 -2.28
C TYR A 43 1.02 -5.23 -1.85
N ALA A 44 2.08 -5.91 -1.42
CA ALA A 44 1.97 -7.29 -0.94
C ALA A 44 1.09 -7.38 0.31
N SER A 45 1.19 -6.40 1.23
CA SER A 45 0.31 -6.32 2.40
C SER A 45 -1.15 -6.07 2.01
N ALA A 46 -1.39 -5.15 1.08
CA ALA A 46 -2.73 -4.85 0.55
C ALA A 46 -3.37 -6.08 -0.12
N LEU A 47 -2.65 -6.73 -1.03
CA LEU A 47 -3.09 -7.93 -1.73
C LEU A 47 -3.30 -9.11 -0.77
N ALA A 48 -2.51 -9.25 0.30
CA ALA A 48 -2.74 -10.29 1.30
C ALA A 48 -4.09 -10.13 2.02
N GLY A 49 -4.52 -8.88 2.24
CA GLY A 49 -5.86 -8.58 2.77
C GLY A 49 -6.96 -9.01 1.79
N PHE A 50 -6.80 -8.70 0.51
CA PHE A 50 -7.76 -9.12 -0.52
C PHE A 50 -7.79 -10.63 -0.72
N THR A 51 -6.64 -11.31 -0.75
CA THR A 51 -6.58 -12.78 -0.82
C THR A 51 -7.28 -13.44 0.37
N ARG A 52 -7.16 -12.86 1.57
CA ARG A 52 -7.91 -13.33 2.73
C ARG A 52 -9.41 -13.19 2.51
N PHE A 53 -9.86 -12.03 2.04
CA PHE A 53 -11.27 -11.80 1.69
C PHE A 53 -11.78 -12.83 0.66
N LEU A 54 -11.02 -13.11 -0.40
CA LEU A 54 -11.39 -14.13 -1.41
C LEU A 54 -11.55 -15.52 -0.77
N SER A 55 -10.60 -15.91 0.08
CA SER A 55 -10.64 -17.19 0.79
C SER A 55 -11.82 -17.30 1.75
N GLU A 56 -12.11 -16.25 2.52
CA GLU A 56 -13.21 -16.22 3.50
C GLU A 56 -14.57 -16.29 2.80
N ASN A 57 -14.71 -15.68 1.62
CA ASN A 57 -15.93 -15.67 0.83
C ASN A 57 -16.01 -16.81 -0.21
N ARG A 58 -15.02 -17.71 -0.23
CA ARG A 58 -14.93 -18.85 -1.18
C ARG A 58 -14.98 -18.41 -2.65
N LEU A 59 -14.40 -17.26 -2.95
CA LEU A 59 -14.32 -16.66 -4.29
C LEU A 59 -13.07 -17.10 -5.07
N GLY A 60 -12.32 -18.06 -4.53
CA GLY A 60 -11.10 -18.57 -5.14
C GLY A 60 -9.85 -17.85 -4.65
N ASP A 61 -8.94 -17.56 -5.56
CA ASP A 61 -7.58 -17.11 -5.26
C ASP A 61 -7.20 -15.85 -6.04
N LEU A 62 -6.02 -15.31 -5.76
CA LEU A 62 -5.58 -14.07 -6.40
C LEU A 62 -5.41 -14.20 -7.92
N ALA A 63 -5.16 -15.40 -8.45
CA ALA A 63 -4.95 -15.60 -9.88
C ALA A 63 -6.27 -15.55 -10.67
N GLY A 64 -7.36 -16.06 -10.09
CA GLY A 64 -8.70 -15.99 -10.65
C GLY A 64 -9.47 -14.71 -10.33
N ALA A 65 -8.89 -13.80 -9.54
CA ALA A 65 -9.59 -12.63 -9.04
C ALA A 65 -10.04 -11.66 -10.15
N THR A 66 -11.22 -11.09 -9.97
CA THR A 66 -11.89 -10.21 -10.94
C THR A 66 -11.99 -8.76 -10.43
N ALA A 67 -12.28 -7.83 -11.36
CA ALA A 67 -12.57 -6.43 -10.99
C ALA A 67 -13.77 -6.31 -10.06
N THR A 68 -14.81 -7.11 -10.29
CA THR A 68 -16.04 -7.09 -9.50
C THR A 68 -15.78 -7.47 -8.05
N GLU A 69 -15.00 -8.54 -7.82
CA GLU A 69 -14.61 -8.97 -6.46
C GLU A 69 -13.70 -7.93 -5.79
N ALA A 70 -12.78 -7.32 -6.54
CA ALA A 70 -11.93 -6.25 -6.04
C ALA A 70 -12.75 -5.02 -5.60
N LEU A 71 -13.77 -4.62 -6.38
CA LEU A 71 -14.66 -3.52 -6.02
C LEU A 71 -15.54 -3.86 -4.82
N ALA A 72 -16.06 -5.08 -4.74
CA ALA A 72 -16.81 -5.56 -3.57
C ALA A 72 -15.95 -5.50 -2.30
N TYR A 73 -14.70 -5.98 -2.37
CA TYR A 73 -13.75 -5.90 -1.27
C TYR A 73 -13.46 -4.45 -0.85
N LEU A 74 -13.21 -3.55 -1.81
CA LEU A 74 -12.96 -2.13 -1.52
C LEU A 74 -14.17 -1.44 -0.88
N SER A 75 -15.39 -1.84 -1.28
CA SER A 75 -16.65 -1.33 -0.72
C SER A 75 -16.90 -1.81 0.70
N ILE A 76 -16.47 -3.02 1.08
CA ILE A 76 -16.58 -3.49 2.46
C ILE A 76 -15.54 -2.77 3.32
N ARG A 77 -14.31 -2.72 2.82
CA ARG A 77 -13.17 -2.16 3.54
C ARG A 77 -13.28 -0.65 3.75
N SER A 78 -14.09 0.07 2.95
CA SER A 78 -14.30 1.51 3.08
C SER A 78 -14.86 1.94 4.43
N GLY A 79 -15.64 1.05 5.07
CA GLY A 79 -16.17 1.27 6.41
C GLY A 79 -15.15 1.03 7.53
N GLU A 80 -14.04 0.35 7.22
CA GLU A 80 -13.05 -0.09 8.22
C GLU A 80 -11.79 0.79 8.24
N VAL A 81 -11.39 1.33 7.09
CA VAL A 81 -10.10 2.01 6.95
C VAL A 81 -10.24 3.38 6.32
N ARG A 82 -9.29 4.27 6.63
CA ARG A 82 -9.24 5.63 6.09
C ARG A 82 -8.94 5.64 4.59
N GLN A 83 -9.25 6.76 3.94
CA GLN A 83 -9.10 6.93 2.49
C GLN A 83 -7.69 6.59 1.96
N SER A 84 -6.61 6.87 2.70
CA SER A 84 -5.25 6.56 2.26
C SER A 84 -4.99 5.06 2.16
N ALA A 85 -5.58 4.25 3.05
CA ALA A 85 -5.47 2.80 3.00
C ALA A 85 -6.31 2.23 1.83
N ILE A 86 -7.55 2.71 1.64
CA ILE A 86 -8.38 2.34 0.48
C ILE A 86 -7.70 2.71 -0.85
N ASP A 87 -7.08 3.89 -0.92
CA ASP A 87 -6.37 4.32 -2.11
C ASP A 87 -5.15 3.42 -2.38
N LEU A 88 -4.41 2.99 -1.35
CA LEU A 88 -3.32 2.03 -1.49
C LEU A 88 -3.82 0.65 -1.95
N ASP A 89 -4.89 0.13 -1.36
CA ASP A 89 -5.46 -1.15 -1.74
C ASP A 89 -5.93 -1.15 -3.19
N ARG A 90 -6.62 -0.07 -3.63
CA ARG A 90 -7.04 0.10 -5.02
C ARG A 90 -5.85 0.08 -5.97
N LEU A 91 -4.77 0.79 -5.66
CA LEU A 91 -3.57 0.83 -6.51
C LEU A 91 -2.89 -0.55 -6.60
N ALA A 92 -2.83 -1.29 -5.50
CA ALA A 92 -2.29 -2.65 -5.49
C ALA A 92 -3.14 -3.60 -6.35
N LEU A 93 -4.46 -3.50 -6.25
CA LEU A 93 -5.42 -4.30 -7.05
C LEU A 93 -5.35 -3.95 -8.54
N GLN A 94 -5.27 -2.67 -8.88
CA GLN A 94 -5.08 -2.22 -10.27
C GLN A 94 -3.76 -2.76 -10.85
N CYS A 95 -2.68 -2.70 -10.08
CA CYS A 95 -1.39 -3.26 -10.47
C CYS A 95 -1.51 -4.77 -10.74
N HIS A 96 -2.16 -5.51 -9.85
CA HIS A 96 -2.36 -6.96 -9.99
C HIS A 96 -3.21 -7.32 -11.21
N LEU A 97 -4.41 -6.74 -11.31
CA LEU A 97 -5.41 -7.06 -12.33
C LEU A 97 -5.04 -6.50 -13.72
N GLY A 98 -4.13 -5.51 -13.78
CA GLY A 98 -3.73 -4.87 -15.04
C GLY A 98 -4.83 -4.00 -15.66
N GLN A 99 -5.82 -3.58 -14.87
CA GLN A 99 -6.93 -2.75 -15.32
C GLN A 99 -7.26 -1.65 -14.31
N ARG A 100 -7.91 -0.60 -14.79
CA ARG A 100 -8.31 0.54 -13.96
C ARG A 100 -9.56 0.20 -13.15
N LEU A 101 -9.46 0.37 -11.83
CA LEU A 101 -10.58 0.28 -10.89
C LEU A 101 -11.07 1.68 -10.50
N GLU A 102 -12.38 1.81 -10.31
CA GLU A 102 -13.00 3.05 -9.83
C GLU A 102 -12.61 3.38 -8.38
N ARG A 103 -12.68 4.67 -8.04
CA ARG A 103 -12.31 5.14 -6.70
C ARG A 103 -13.48 5.00 -5.73
N VAL A 104 -13.33 4.08 -4.77
CA VAL A 104 -14.21 3.97 -3.60
C VAL A 104 -13.83 5.00 -2.53
N ARG A 105 -14.84 5.62 -1.91
CA ARG A 105 -14.67 6.57 -0.80
C ARG A 105 -14.75 5.85 0.53
N SER A 106 -13.88 6.22 1.46
CA SER A 106 -13.96 5.77 2.85
C SER A 106 -15.09 6.47 3.57
N ASP A 107 -15.79 5.74 4.43
CA ASP A 107 -16.86 6.26 5.29
C ASP A 107 -16.29 6.98 6.53
N LEU A 108 -15.01 6.77 6.82
CA LEU A 108 -14.33 7.37 7.96
C LEU A 108 -13.88 8.80 7.66
N VAL A 109 -14.43 9.74 8.43
CA VAL A 109 -14.00 11.14 8.38
C VAL A 109 -12.51 11.23 8.76
N THR A 110 -11.77 11.93 7.91
CA THR A 110 -10.33 12.16 8.11
C THR A 110 -10.06 13.65 8.16
N GLU A 111 -9.78 14.15 9.37
CA GLU A 111 -9.27 15.49 9.58
C GLU A 111 -7.84 15.59 9.04
N ARG A 112 -7.64 16.52 8.10
CA ARG A 112 -6.32 16.80 7.52
C ARG A 112 -5.74 18.03 8.20
N GLY A 113 -5.30 17.85 9.45
CA GLY A 113 -4.49 18.83 10.16
C GLY A 113 -3.00 18.64 9.86
N GLY A 114 -2.26 19.74 9.74
CA GLY A 114 -0.80 19.71 9.77
C GLY A 114 -0.32 19.22 11.15
N ARG A 115 0.59 18.24 11.18
CA ARG A 115 1.20 17.70 12.41
C ARG A 115 2.65 18.19 12.57
N ALA A 116 2.94 19.38 12.07
CA ALA A 116 4.26 19.96 12.17
C ALA A 116 4.52 20.38 13.63
N TYR A 117 5.73 20.11 14.11
CA TYR A 117 6.16 20.61 15.41
C TYR A 117 6.32 22.12 15.35
N SER A 118 5.99 22.80 16.45
CA SER A 118 6.39 24.19 16.66
C SER A 118 7.92 24.29 16.81
N SER A 119 8.45 25.49 16.61
CA SER A 119 9.89 25.77 16.77
C SER A 119 10.40 25.42 18.17
N GLU A 120 9.59 25.69 19.21
CA GLU A 120 9.91 25.34 20.60
C GLU A 120 9.98 23.82 20.82
N GLN A 121 8.96 23.09 20.33
CA GLN A 121 8.94 21.63 20.39
C GLN A 121 10.13 21.00 19.65
N TYR A 122 10.54 21.60 18.52
CA TYR A 122 11.71 21.16 17.78
C TYR A 122 13.01 21.34 18.58
N GLN A 123 13.19 22.48 19.27
CA GLN A 123 14.38 22.69 20.12
C GLN A 123 14.44 21.67 21.27
N LEU A 124 13.32 21.41 21.92
CA LEU A 124 13.23 20.38 22.97
C LEU A 124 13.65 19.01 22.46
N ILE A 125 13.18 18.61 21.27
CA ILE A 125 13.59 17.35 20.64
C ILE A 125 15.10 17.35 20.38
N ARG A 126 15.64 18.46 19.85
CA ARG A 126 17.07 18.57 19.52
C ARG A 126 17.97 18.40 20.75
N GLU A 127 17.60 19.01 21.87
CA GLU A 127 18.38 18.97 23.13
C GLU A 127 18.44 17.57 23.77
N HIS A 128 17.44 16.72 23.52
CA HIS A 128 17.35 15.38 24.11
C HIS A 128 17.85 14.26 23.18
N LEU A 129 18.31 14.58 21.98
CA LEU A 129 18.89 13.60 21.07
C LEU A 129 20.31 13.24 21.47
N SER A 130 20.62 11.94 21.47
CA SER A 130 22.00 11.48 21.59
C SER A 130 22.86 12.04 20.44
N PRO A 131 24.17 12.31 20.66
CA PRO A 131 25.06 12.88 19.65
C PRO A 131 25.07 12.12 18.31
N ARG A 132 24.94 10.79 18.34
CA ARG A 132 24.89 9.93 17.14
C ARG A 132 23.72 10.25 16.20
N ASN A 133 22.61 10.74 16.75
CA ASN A 133 21.36 10.99 16.01
C ASN A 133 21.15 12.49 15.71
N ALA A 134 22.04 13.36 16.20
CA ALA A 134 21.89 14.82 16.09
C ALA A 134 21.85 15.31 14.62
N LEU A 135 22.63 14.68 13.74
CA LEU A 135 22.68 15.04 12.31
C LEU A 135 21.37 14.77 11.56
N GLY A 136 20.55 13.83 12.03
CA GLY A 136 19.29 13.47 11.39
C GLY A 136 18.19 14.51 11.57
N VAL A 137 18.30 15.36 12.59
CA VAL A 137 17.27 16.36 12.92
C VAL A 137 17.67 17.77 12.49
N CYS A 138 18.97 18.09 12.39
CA CYS A 138 19.48 19.42 12.01
C CYS A 138 19.05 19.99 10.64
N ARG A 139 18.30 19.25 9.80
CA ARG A 139 18.00 19.62 8.41
C ARG A 139 16.51 19.79 8.09
N ALA A 140 15.69 20.06 9.10
CA ALA A 140 14.23 20.14 8.93
C ALA A 140 13.67 21.55 9.15
N PHE A 141 14.20 22.56 8.45
CA PHE A 141 13.51 23.83 8.12
C PHE A 141 14.10 24.41 6.83
#